data_AF-A0A537R2N4-F1
#
_entry.id   AF-A0A537R2N4-F1
#
_cell.length_a   1.000
_cell.length_b   1.000
_cell.length_c   1.000
_cell.angle_alpha   90.00
_cell.angle_beta   90.00
_cell.angle_gamma   90.00
#
_symmetry.space_group_name_H-M   'P 1'
#
loop_
_entity.id
_entity.type
_entity.pdbx_description
1 polymer ?
#
loop_
_entity_poly.entity_id
_entity_poly.type
_entity_poly.pdbx_seq_one_letter_code
_entity_poly.pdbx_strand_id
1 'polypeptide(L)' 'MTKYKLEYIWLDGYSPTPTLRGKTQIKEFAAFPTLDQLPLWGFDGSSTLQAEGHSSDCVLKPV' A
#
# COMPACT_ATOMS: atom_id res chain seq x y z
N MET A 1 4.15 22.17 -7.50
CA MET A 1 4.44 20.75 -7.78
C MET A 1 3.19 20.09 -8.31
N THR A 2 3.30 19.11 -9.20
CA THR A 2 2.14 18.41 -9.77
C THR A 2 1.61 17.40 -8.75
N LYS A 3 0.28 17.32 -8.59
CA LYS A 3 -0.37 16.31 -7.74
C LYS A 3 -0.56 15.02 -8.52
N TYR A 4 -0.15 13.91 -7.92
CA TYR A 4 -0.28 12.57 -8.46
C TYR A 4 -1.16 11.71 -7.54
N LYS A 5 -1.91 10.79 -8.15
CA LYS A 5 -2.59 9.70 -7.46
C LYS A 5 -1.68 8.48 -7.50
N LEU A 6 -1.28 7.99 -6.34
CA LEU A 6 -0.51 6.76 -6.19
C LEU A 6 -1.46 5.67 -5.70
N GLU A 7 -1.88 4.77 -6.59
CA GLU A 7 -2.69 3.61 -6.21
C GLU A 7 -1.76 2.47 -5.78
N TYR A 8 -1.77 2.16 -4.48
CA TYR A 8 -1.00 1.05 -3.95
C TYR A 8 -1.87 -0.19 -3.98
N ILE A 9 -1.41 -1.22 -4.67
CA ILE A 9 -2.12 -2.49 -4.86
C ILE A 9 -1.29 -3.60 -4.18
N TRP A 10 -1.97 -4.48 -3.43
CA TRP A 10 -1.33 -5.62 -2.78
C TRP A 10 -2.28 -6.82 -2.68
N LEU A 11 -1.73 -7.98 -2.32
CA LEU A 11 -2.50 -9.19 -2.02
C LEU A 11 -2.75 -9.30 -0.52
N ASP A 12 -3.95 -9.73 -0.14
CA ASP A 12 -4.29 -10.03 1.24
C ASP A 12 -3.90 -11.47 1.65
N GLY A 13 -4.29 -11.86 2.87
CA GLY A 13 -3.95 -13.17 3.47
C GLY A 13 -5.02 -14.25 3.33
N TYR A 14 -6.05 -14.07 2.49
CA TYR A 14 -7.09 -15.09 2.34
C TYR A 14 -6.56 -16.37 1.69
N SER A 15 -7.07 -17.51 2.15
CA SER A 15 -6.71 -18.85 1.68
C SER A 15 -7.97 -19.63 1.28
N PRO A 16 -7.95 -20.46 0.22
CA PRO A 16 -6.77 -20.84 -0.58
C PRO A 16 -6.32 -19.79 -1.59
N THR A 17 -7.15 -18.79 -1.87
CA THR A 17 -6.89 -17.79 -2.91
C THR A 17 -6.88 -16.38 -2.30
N PRO A 18 -5.75 -15.66 -2.36
CA PRO A 18 -5.69 -14.25 -1.97
C PRO A 18 -6.53 -13.36 -2.87
N THR A 19 -6.96 -12.21 -2.36
CA THR A 19 -7.65 -11.17 -3.14
C THR A 19 -6.83 -9.88 -3.23
N LEU A 20 -7.12 -9.07 -4.26
CA LEU A 20 -6.47 -7.77 -4.45
C LEU A 20 -7.09 -6.72 -3.53
N ARG A 21 -6.23 -5.90 -2.93
CA ARG A 21 -6.56 -4.72 -2.15
C ARG A 21 -5.93 -3.49 -2.79
N GLY A 22 -6.57 -2.34 -2.61
CA GLY A 22 -6.15 -1.08 -3.23
C GLY A 22 -6.47 0.11 -2.34
N LYS A 23 -5.60 1.10 -2.33
CA LYS A 23 -5.89 2.44 -1.79
C LYS A 23 -5.03 3.52 -2.44
N THR A 24 -5.60 4.71 -2.53
CA THR A 24 -4.97 5.85 -3.20
C THR A 24 -4.30 6.82 -2.23
N GLN A 25 -3.01 7.11 -2.43
CA GLN A 25 -2.31 8.23 -1.79
C GLN A 25 -2.28 9.42 -2.76
N ILE A 26 -2.52 10.63 -2.25
CA ILE A 26 -2.23 11.86 -3.01
C ILE A 26 -0.85 12.36 -2.58
N LYS A 27 0.05 12.54 -3.56
CA LYS A 27 1.40 13.07 -3.34
C LYS A 27 1.76 14.12 -4.38
N GLU A 28 2.66 15.00 -4.01
CA GLU A 28 3.20 16.05 -4.88
C GLU A 28 4.63 15.72 -5.27
N PHE A 29 4.93 15.88 -6.56
CA PHE A 29 6.28 15.70 -7.09
C PHE A 29 6.61 16.85 -8.06
N ALA A 30 7.89 17.18 -8.17
CA ALA A 30 8.36 18.21 -9.10
C ALA A 30 8.32 17.73 -10.57
N ALA A 31 8.51 16.44 -10.78
CA ALA A 31 8.40 15.74 -12.06
C ALA A 31 7.73 14.37 -11.82
N PHE A 32 7.51 13.59 -12.89
CA PHE A 32 7.00 12.23 -12.74
C PHE A 32 7.96 11.40 -11.87
N PRO A 33 7.49 10.78 -10.76
CA PRO A 33 8.38 10.09 -9.83
C PRO A 33 8.89 8.78 -10.42
N THR A 34 10.12 8.44 -10.03
CA THR A 34 10.71 7.11 -10.18
C THR A 34 10.28 6.19 -9.04
N LEU A 35 10.48 4.88 -9.19
CA LEU A 35 10.03 3.88 -8.21
C LEU A 35 10.65 4.11 -6.81
N ASP A 36 11.94 4.45 -6.75
CA ASP A 36 12.67 4.71 -5.49
C ASP A 36 12.22 5.98 -4.77
N GLN A 37 11.55 6.89 -5.47
CA GLN A 37 10.96 8.10 -4.90
C GLN A 37 9.56 7.85 -4.31
N LEU A 38 8.95 6.69 -4.58
CA LEU A 38 7.66 6.33 -4.01
C LEU A 38 7.83 5.91 -2.54
N PRO A 39 7.11 6.53 -1.60
CA PRO A 39 7.29 6.26 -0.18
C PRO A 39 6.80 4.86 0.20
N LEU A 40 7.35 4.32 1.28
CA LEU A 40 6.67 3.24 1.99
C LEU A 40 5.31 3.74 2.50
N TRP A 41 4.34 2.84 2.54
CA TRP A 41 3.05 3.13 3.16
C TRP A 41 2.67 2.03 4.14
N GLY A 42 1.66 2.27 4.97
CA GLY A 42 1.22 1.33 5.99
C GLY A 42 -0.27 1.08 5.88
N PHE A 43 -0.73 -0.13 6.18
CA PHE A 43 -2.14 -0.50 6.25
C PHE A 43 -2.40 -1.38 7.48
N ASP A 44 -3.65 -1.41 7.92
CA ASP A 44 -4.08 -2.32 8.98
C ASP A 44 -4.24 -3.75 8.43
N GLY A 45 -3.29 -4.61 8.78
CA GLY A 45 -3.23 -6.01 8.38
C GLY A 45 -4.33 -6.88 8.98
N SER A 46 -4.95 -6.46 10.10
CA SER A 46 -6.03 -7.23 10.72
C SER A 46 -7.27 -7.29 9.84
N SER A 47 -7.51 -6.24 9.06
CA SER A 47 -8.59 -6.16 8.07
C SER A 47 -8.35 -7.00 6.80
N THR A 48 -7.19 -7.66 6.69
CA THR A 48 -6.75 -8.39 5.48
C THR A 48 -6.24 -9.79 5.76
N LEU A 49 -6.39 -10.31 6.99
CA LEU A 49 -5.81 -11.58 7.44
C LEU A 49 -4.28 -11.65 7.34
N GLN A 50 -3.60 -10.51 7.49
CA GLN A 50 -2.14 -10.41 7.40
C GLN A 50 -1.48 -10.14 8.77
N ALA A 51 -2.27 -9.78 9.79
CA ALA A 51 -1.78 -9.55 11.13
C ALA A 51 -2.91 -9.68 12.17
N GLU A 52 -2.56 -9.80 13.45
CA GLU A 52 -3.52 -9.84 14.56
C GLU A 52 -3.87 -8.42 15.04
N GLY A 53 -5.08 -8.22 15.59
CA GLY A 53 -5.60 -6.89 15.92
C GLY A 53 -4.76 -6.09 16.94
N HIS A 54 -3.96 -6.74 17.79
CA HIS A 54 -3.12 -6.06 18.78
C HIS A 54 -1.70 -5.71 18.26
N SER A 55 -1.37 -6.15 17.05
CA SER A 55 -0.10 -5.86 16.38
C SER A 55 -0.32 -5.93 14.87
N SER A 56 -1.11 -4.98 14.34
CA SER A 56 -1.71 -5.12 13.01
C SER A 56 -1.05 -4.30 11.90
N ASP A 57 -0.10 -3.42 12.20
CA ASP A 57 0.52 -2.56 11.19
C ASP A 57 1.36 -3.37 10.19
N CYS A 58 1.03 -3.24 8.91
CA CYS A 58 1.75 -3.86 7.79
C CYS A 58 2.29 -2.80 6.84
N VAL A 59 3.44 -3.07 6.21
CA VAL A 59 4.14 -2.11 5.33
C VAL A 59 3.94 -2.48 3.86
N LEU A 60 3.60 -1.49 3.03
CA LEU A 60 3.61 -1.56 1.58
C LEU A 60 4.91 -0.97 1.06
N LYS A 61 5.68 -1.81 0.35
CA LYS A 61 6.89 -1.42 -0.35
C LYS A 61 6.61 -1.43 -1.86
N PRO A 62 6.74 -0.28 -2.56
CA PRO A 62 6.69 -0.26 -4.03
C PRO A 62 7.73 -1.21 -4.65
N VAL A 63 7.32 -1.97 -5.67
CA VAL A 63 8.14 -2.94 -6.43
C VAL A 63 7.97 -2.78 -7.93
#